data_AF-A0A962Q573-F1
#
_entry.id   AF-A0A962Q573-F1
#
_cell.length_a   1.000
_cell.length_b   1.000
_cell.length_c   1.000
_cell.angle_alpha   90.00
_cell.angle_beta   90.00
_cell.angle_gamma   90.00
#
_symmetry.space_group_name_H-M   'P 1'
#
loop_
_entity.id
_entity.type
_entity.pdbx_description
1 polymer ?
#
loop_
_entity_poly.entity_id
_entity_poly.type
_entity_poly.pdbx_seq_one_letter_code
_entity_poly.pdbx_strand_id
1 'polypeptide(L)'
;DGTTTSSRPGDSQTVQTQDANDESVVFVRKVLGETEDAWSGIFAAAGERYAAPKLVLFSGSYPSACGTASAATGPFYCPSDQKVYLDTAFFDEMRTRFKASGDFAQAYVIAHEVGHHIQNLTGVLPKFNRARQSMSETEANAMSVRVELQADCYAGIWGRYTDQKGILEKGDLEEALNAAHQI
;
A
#
# COMPACT_ATOMS: atom_id res chain seq x y z
N ASP A 1 43.19 -24.43 25.82
CA ASP A 1 42.94 -23.01 26.13
C ASP A 1 43.83 -22.14 25.24
N GLY A 2 43.37 -21.26 24.37
CA GLY A 2 42.02 -20.87 24.00
C GLY A 2 42.08 -20.01 22.72
N THR A 3 41.09 -20.23 21.87
CA THR A 3 40.33 -19.21 21.11
C THR A 3 41.01 -18.46 19.96
N THR A 4 40.94 -19.06 18.78
CA THR A 4 40.93 -18.42 17.46
C THR A 4 39.66 -17.57 17.30
N THR A 5 39.81 -16.25 17.14
CA THR A 5 38.71 -15.34 16.77
C THR A 5 38.34 -15.56 15.30
N SER A 6 37.24 -16.29 15.07
CA SER A 6 36.58 -16.39 13.76
C SER A 6 35.64 -15.20 13.58
N SER A 7 36.03 -14.26 12.72
CA SER A 7 35.19 -13.15 12.28
C SER A 7 34.07 -13.71 11.37
N ARG A 8 32.82 -13.72 11.85
CA ARG A 8 31.64 -13.98 11.01
C ARG A 8 31.56 -12.90 9.91
N PRO A 9 31.35 -13.26 8.64
CA PRO A 9 30.89 -12.28 7.66
C PRO A 9 29.51 -11.82 8.13
N GLY A 10 29.39 -10.52 8.44
CA GLY A 10 28.10 -9.87 8.62
C GLY A 10 27.33 -10.00 7.32
N ASP A 11 26.08 -10.44 7.44
CA ASP A 11 25.11 -10.48 6.37
C ASP A 11 24.84 -9.03 5.96
N SER A 12 25.59 -8.55 4.97
CA SER A 12 25.33 -7.27 4.33
C SER A 12 23.98 -7.40 3.62
N GLN A 13 22.91 -7.02 4.31
CA GLN A 13 21.65 -6.70 3.65
C GLN A 13 21.94 -5.59 2.65
N THR A 14 22.18 -6.00 1.41
CA THR A 14 22.21 -5.10 0.27
C THR A 14 20.81 -4.53 0.16
N VAL A 15 20.64 -3.31 0.66
CA VAL A 15 19.58 -2.43 0.17
C VAL A 15 19.93 -2.22 -1.30
N GLN A 16 19.42 -3.11 -2.16
CA GLN A 16 19.47 -2.96 -3.60
C GLN A 16 18.79 -1.63 -3.88
N THR A 17 19.59 -0.59 -4.13
CA THR A 17 19.10 0.68 -4.64
C THR A 17 18.55 0.36 -6.02
N GLN A 18 17.24 0.13 -6.09
CA GLN A 18 16.55 -0.14 -7.32
C GLN A 18 16.78 1.01 -8.30
N ASP A 19 16.92 0.67 -9.57
CA ASP A 19 17.08 1.69 -10.61
C ASP A 19 15.84 2.59 -10.58
N ALA A 20 16.06 3.87 -10.30
CA ALA A 20 14.99 4.86 -10.25
C ALA A 20 14.27 5.00 -11.61
N ASN A 21 14.86 4.49 -12.70
CA ASN A 21 14.34 4.51 -14.05
C ASN A 21 13.64 3.20 -14.47
N ASP A 22 13.51 2.22 -13.58
CA ASP A 22 12.68 1.04 -13.84
C ASP A 22 11.23 1.48 -14.09
N GLU A 23 10.62 1.01 -15.17
CA GLU A 23 9.25 1.38 -15.57
C GLU A 23 8.23 1.12 -14.45
N SER A 24 8.41 0.05 -13.67
CA SER A 24 7.54 -0.28 -12.54
C SER A 24 7.68 0.74 -11.39
N VAL A 25 8.91 1.18 -11.10
CA VAL A 25 9.19 2.18 -10.07
C VAL A 25 8.62 3.54 -10.48
N VAL A 26 8.76 3.92 -11.75
CA VAL A 26 8.17 5.15 -12.31
C VAL A 26 6.65 5.09 -12.22
N PHE A 27 6.05 3.97 -12.61
CA PHE A 27 4.61 3.75 -12.53
C PHE A 27 4.09 3.91 -11.09
N VAL A 28 4.67 3.22 -10.12
CA VAL A 28 4.26 3.30 -8.71
C VAL A 28 4.34 4.74 -8.19
N ARG A 29 5.44 5.43 -8.47
CA ARG A 29 5.62 6.83 -8.04
C ARG A 29 4.58 7.74 -8.66
N LYS A 30 4.22 7.53 -9.92
CA LYS A 30 3.17 8.29 -10.61
C LYS A 30 1.82 8.07 -9.94
N VAL A 31 1.42 6.81 -9.71
CA VAL A 31 0.16 6.50 -9.03
C VAL A 31 0.13 7.12 -7.64
N LEU A 32 1.20 6.96 -6.85
CA LEU A 32 1.26 7.56 -5.52
C LEU A 32 1.12 9.08 -5.58
N GLY A 33 1.82 9.75 -6.50
CA GLY A 33 1.66 11.19 -6.72
C GLY A 33 0.22 11.59 -7.09
N GLU A 34 -0.47 10.80 -7.91
CA GLU A 34 -1.88 11.04 -8.24
C GLU A 34 -2.81 10.89 -7.02
N THR A 35 -2.52 9.94 -6.13
CA THR A 35 -3.25 9.82 -4.86
C THR A 35 -2.98 11.02 -3.95
N GLU A 36 -1.74 11.52 -3.90
CA GLU A 36 -1.37 12.70 -3.11
C GLU A 36 -2.08 13.95 -3.60
N ASP A 37 -2.18 14.15 -4.92
CA ASP A 37 -2.95 15.24 -5.53
C ASP A 37 -4.43 15.18 -5.13
N ALA A 38 -5.04 13.99 -5.25
CA ALA A 38 -6.46 13.79 -4.95
C ALA A 38 -6.75 14.11 -3.48
N TRP A 39 -6.01 13.50 -2.56
CA TRP A 39 -6.25 13.66 -1.13
C TRP A 39 -5.83 15.04 -0.62
N SER A 40 -4.80 15.66 -1.19
CA SER A 40 -4.47 17.07 -0.90
C SER A 40 -5.63 18.00 -1.25
N GLY A 41 -6.25 17.82 -2.43
CA GLY A 41 -7.42 18.60 -2.84
C GLY A 41 -8.63 18.37 -1.94
N ILE A 42 -8.91 17.11 -1.59
CA ILE A 42 -10.04 16.73 -0.73
C ILE A 42 -9.88 17.31 0.69
N PHE A 43 -8.69 17.15 1.31
CA PHE A 43 -8.43 17.70 2.65
C PHE A 43 -8.47 19.23 2.63
N ALA A 44 -7.88 19.87 1.61
CA ALA A 44 -7.91 21.33 1.48
C ALA A 44 -9.34 21.86 1.36
N ALA A 45 -10.22 21.18 0.63
CA ALA A 45 -11.64 21.53 0.54
C ALA A 45 -12.38 21.40 1.88
N ALA A 46 -11.89 20.55 2.78
CA ALA A 46 -12.36 20.42 4.17
C ALA A 46 -11.67 21.39 5.14
N GLY A 47 -10.76 22.26 4.68
CA GLY A 47 -9.99 23.18 5.53
C GLY A 47 -8.83 22.53 6.28
N GLU A 48 -8.45 21.31 5.91
CA GLU A 48 -7.40 20.52 6.54
C GLU A 48 -6.17 20.39 5.63
N ARG A 49 -5.02 20.02 6.22
CA ARG A 49 -3.81 19.70 5.47
C ARG A 49 -3.60 18.19 5.39
N TYR A 50 -3.50 17.66 4.18
CA TYR A 50 -3.11 16.28 3.96
C TYR A 50 -1.62 16.07 4.28
N ALA A 51 -1.30 15.02 5.05
CA ALA A 51 0.06 14.63 5.38
C ALA A 51 0.38 13.30 4.70
N ALA A 52 0.96 13.36 3.49
CA ALA A 52 1.18 12.18 2.65
C ALA A 52 2.04 11.08 3.33
N PRO A 53 1.74 9.79 3.06
CA PRO A 53 2.55 8.69 3.55
C PRO A 53 3.88 8.62 2.81
N LYS A 54 4.87 7.96 3.40
CA LYS A 54 6.14 7.68 2.73
C LYS A 54 6.11 6.33 2.02
N LEU A 55 6.64 6.26 0.81
CA LEU A 55 6.81 5.00 0.08
C LEU A 55 8.11 4.28 0.45
N VAL A 56 8.01 2.98 0.69
CA VAL A 56 9.15 2.06 0.77
C VAL A 56 9.00 0.98 -0.30
N LEU A 57 9.85 1.04 -1.31
CA LEU A 57 10.04 -0.05 -2.26
C LEU A 57 11.13 -0.97 -1.74
N PHE A 58 10.87 -2.27 -1.75
CA PHE A 58 11.83 -3.27 -1.31
C PHE A 58 11.75 -4.52 -2.19
N SER A 59 12.70 -5.43 -2.00
CA SER A 59 12.68 -6.76 -2.61
C SER A 59 13.04 -7.80 -1.55
N GLY A 60 12.29 -8.89 -1.51
CA GLY A 60 12.52 -9.99 -0.56
C GLY A 60 11.96 -9.70 0.82
N SER A 61 12.74 -9.07 1.71
CA SER A 61 12.30 -8.75 3.07
C SER A 61 12.81 -7.41 3.57
N TYR A 62 11.97 -6.68 4.28
CA TYR A 62 12.32 -5.37 4.85
C TYR A 62 11.73 -5.17 6.25
N PRO A 63 12.48 -4.67 7.24
CA PRO A 63 11.95 -4.40 8.57
C PRO A 63 11.02 -3.17 8.59
N SER A 64 9.78 -3.32 9.06
CA SER A 64 8.83 -2.21 9.27
C SER A 64 8.47 -2.04 10.75
N ALA A 65 7.84 -0.92 11.09
CA ALA A 65 7.28 -0.71 12.43
C ALA A 65 6.07 -1.62 12.75
N CYS A 66 5.54 -2.33 11.75
CA CYS A 66 4.41 -3.25 11.88
C CYS A 66 4.82 -4.74 11.76
N GLY A 67 6.12 -5.03 11.68
CA GLY A 67 6.66 -6.37 11.47
C GLY A 67 7.56 -6.46 10.24
N THR A 68 7.93 -7.66 9.82
CA THR A 68 8.74 -7.85 8.62
C THR A 68 7.85 -7.79 7.38
N ALA A 69 8.12 -6.81 6.50
CA ALA A 69 7.57 -6.75 5.16
C ALA A 69 8.20 -7.86 4.30
N SER A 70 7.40 -8.58 3.52
CA SER A 70 7.88 -9.62 2.60
C SER A 70 6.91 -9.83 1.45
N ALA A 71 7.33 -10.50 0.38
CA ALA A 71 6.45 -10.93 -0.71
C ALA A 71 5.21 -11.69 -0.20
N ALA A 72 5.33 -12.47 0.88
CA ALA A 72 4.21 -13.25 1.45
C ALA A 72 3.17 -12.38 2.18
N THR A 73 3.55 -11.15 2.57
CA THR A 73 2.65 -10.20 3.23
C THR A 73 1.92 -9.32 2.21
N GLY A 74 2.43 -9.21 0.99
CA GLY A 74 1.92 -8.31 -0.03
C GLY A 74 2.19 -6.82 0.26
N PRO A 75 1.67 -5.92 -0.58
CA PRO A 75 1.53 -4.49 -0.28
C PRO A 75 0.85 -4.25 1.06
N PHE A 76 1.30 -3.25 1.83
CA PHE A 76 0.58 -2.83 3.04
C PHE A 76 0.95 -1.40 3.49
N TYR A 77 0.01 -0.75 4.17
CA TYR A 77 0.25 0.46 4.96
C TYR A 77 0.53 0.15 6.44
N CYS A 78 1.57 0.75 7.00
CA CYS A 78 1.88 0.67 8.43
C CYS A 78 1.50 1.97 9.17
N PRO A 79 0.48 1.94 10.07
CA PRO A 79 0.07 3.14 10.82
C PRO A 79 1.13 3.62 11.83
N SER A 80 2.02 2.74 12.30
CA SER A 80 3.02 3.05 13.32
C SER A 80 4.15 3.95 12.81
N ASP A 81 4.47 3.91 11.52
CA ASP A 81 5.48 4.77 10.90
C ASP A 81 5.01 5.50 9.63
N GLN A 82 3.71 5.39 9.33
CA GLN A 82 3.00 6.10 8.26
C GLN A 82 3.62 5.89 6.88
N LYS A 83 3.92 4.63 6.57
CA LYS A 83 4.53 4.22 5.30
C LYS A 83 3.67 3.22 4.56
N VAL A 84 3.74 3.31 3.23
CA VAL A 84 3.27 2.27 2.30
C VAL A 84 4.48 1.44 1.88
N TYR A 85 4.39 0.13 2.05
CA TYR A 85 5.42 -0.85 1.73
C TYR A 85 4.99 -1.67 0.53
N LEU A 86 5.79 -1.67 -0.54
CA LEU A 86 5.52 -2.44 -1.75
C LEU A 86 6.75 -3.28 -2.09
N ASP A 87 6.56 -4.59 -2.22
CA ASP A 87 7.57 -5.48 -2.79
C ASP A 87 7.56 -5.32 -4.31
N THR A 88 8.68 -5.03 -4.95
CA THR A 88 8.68 -4.94 -6.42
C THR A 88 8.41 -6.26 -7.12
N ALA A 89 8.68 -7.39 -6.48
CA ALA A 89 8.32 -8.70 -7.02
C ALA A 89 6.79 -8.88 -7.12
N PHE A 90 6.00 -8.12 -6.35
CA PHE A 90 4.54 -8.12 -6.44
C PHE A 90 4.06 -7.67 -7.84
N PHE A 91 4.72 -6.68 -8.45
CA PHE A 91 4.32 -6.20 -9.78
C PHE A 91 4.61 -7.22 -10.88
N ASP A 92 5.73 -7.93 -10.74
CA ASP A 92 6.03 -9.06 -11.61
C ASP A 92 4.99 -10.18 -11.45
N GLU A 93 4.54 -10.46 -10.22
CA GLU A 93 3.49 -11.46 -9.94
C GLU A 93 2.11 -11.00 -10.47
N MET A 94 1.73 -9.74 -10.30
CA MET A 94 0.50 -9.16 -10.85
C MET A 94 0.42 -9.31 -12.37
N ARG A 95 1.51 -8.96 -13.07
CA ARG A 95 1.60 -9.07 -14.53
C ARG A 95 1.54 -10.53 -15.01
N THR A 96 2.19 -11.44 -14.30
CA THR A 96 2.37 -12.84 -14.76
C THR A 96 1.26 -13.78 -14.32
N ARG A 97 0.80 -13.68 -13.07
CA ARG A 97 -0.08 -14.65 -12.42
C ARG A 97 -1.55 -14.30 -12.56
N PHE A 98 -1.89 -13.03 -12.39
CA PHE A 98 -3.29 -12.60 -12.37
C PHE A 98 -3.83 -12.21 -13.75
N LYS A 99 -2.95 -12.11 -14.77
CA LYS A 99 -3.29 -11.54 -16.09
C LYS A 99 -4.06 -10.23 -15.96
N ALA A 100 -3.90 -9.52 -14.84
CA ALA A 100 -4.36 -8.16 -14.65
C ALA A 100 -3.50 -7.34 -15.61
N SER A 101 -4.06 -7.14 -16.80
CA SER A 101 -3.35 -6.71 -18.00
C SER A 101 -3.11 -5.21 -18.04
N GLY A 102 -3.84 -4.42 -17.24
CA GLY A 102 -3.68 -2.99 -17.22
C GLY A 102 -3.07 -2.46 -15.92
N ASP A 103 -2.39 -1.34 -16.13
CA ASP A 103 -1.78 -0.49 -15.13
C ASP A 103 -2.77 -0.16 -13.99
N PHE A 104 -4.08 -0.13 -14.25
CA PHE A 104 -5.06 0.30 -13.26
C PHE A 104 -5.27 -0.67 -12.10
N ALA A 105 -5.20 -1.99 -12.32
CA ALA A 105 -5.28 -2.96 -11.21
C ALA A 105 -4.14 -2.78 -10.20
N GLN A 106 -2.92 -2.52 -10.70
CA GLN A 106 -1.76 -2.20 -9.86
C GLN A 106 -1.93 -0.85 -9.18
N ALA A 107 -2.48 0.14 -9.90
CA ALA A 107 -2.76 1.44 -9.33
C ALA A 107 -3.79 1.38 -8.20
N TYR A 108 -4.81 0.54 -8.35
CA TYR A 108 -5.87 0.36 -7.36
C TYR A 108 -5.33 -0.20 -6.04
N VAL A 109 -4.44 -1.18 -6.07
CA VAL A 109 -3.79 -1.71 -4.86
C VAL A 109 -3.02 -0.61 -4.13
N ILE A 110 -2.27 0.23 -4.85
CA ILE A 110 -1.57 1.37 -4.24
C ILE A 110 -2.58 2.36 -3.62
N ALA A 111 -3.67 2.65 -4.32
CA ALA A 111 -4.72 3.53 -3.82
C ALA A 111 -5.45 2.95 -2.60
N HIS A 112 -5.59 1.62 -2.52
CA HIS A 112 -6.11 0.90 -1.36
C HIS A 112 -5.21 1.11 -0.14
N GLU A 113 -3.89 0.95 -0.29
CA GLU A 113 -2.96 1.21 0.81
C GLU A 113 -2.98 2.66 1.28
N VAL A 114 -3.16 3.60 0.34
CA VAL A 114 -3.39 5.01 0.69
C VAL A 114 -4.74 5.18 1.39
N GLY A 115 -5.76 4.39 1.04
CA GLY A 115 -7.03 4.31 1.77
C GLY A 115 -6.84 4.02 3.26
N HIS A 116 -6.00 3.04 3.62
CA HIS A 116 -5.62 2.81 5.02
C HIS A 116 -4.91 4.00 5.66
N HIS A 117 -4.06 4.69 4.91
CA HIS A 117 -3.46 5.92 5.39
C HIS A 117 -4.51 7.00 5.71
N ILE A 118 -5.54 7.17 4.86
CA ILE A 118 -6.66 8.09 5.13
C ILE A 118 -7.44 7.67 6.37
N GLN A 119 -7.68 6.37 6.56
CA GLN A 119 -8.31 5.86 7.79
C GLN A 119 -7.48 6.17 9.03
N ASN A 120 -6.15 6.18 8.92
CA ASN A 120 -5.26 6.56 10.01
C ASN A 120 -5.36 8.06 10.32
N LEU A 121 -5.31 8.92 9.31
CA LEU A 121 -5.44 10.38 9.47
C LEU A 121 -6.80 10.78 10.04
N THR A 122 -7.87 10.11 9.62
CA THR A 122 -9.25 10.39 10.07
C THR A 122 -9.61 9.69 11.39
N GLY A 123 -8.68 8.91 11.96
CA GLY A 123 -8.84 8.28 13.28
C GLY A 123 -9.64 6.97 13.27
N VAL A 124 -10.04 6.46 12.11
CA VAL A 124 -10.76 5.19 11.97
C VAL A 124 -9.89 4.00 12.39
N LEU A 125 -8.69 3.86 11.82
CA LEU A 125 -7.78 2.75 12.16
C LEU A 125 -7.37 2.75 13.64
N PRO A 126 -6.96 3.88 14.24
CA PRO A 126 -6.69 3.94 15.68
C PRO A 126 -7.89 3.52 16.55
N LYS A 127 -9.10 3.91 16.16
CA LYS A 127 -10.33 3.52 16.89
C LYS A 127 -10.61 2.03 16.76
N PHE A 128 -10.49 1.47 15.56
CA PHE A 128 -10.63 0.04 15.32
C PHE A 128 -9.62 -0.77 16.14
N ASN A 129 -8.33 -0.43 16.08
CA ASN A 129 -7.27 -1.15 16.77
C ASN A 129 -7.45 -1.15 18.30
N ARG A 130 -7.96 -0.06 18.88
CA ARG A 130 -8.33 -0.03 20.31
C ARG A 130 -9.52 -0.92 20.62
N ALA A 131 -10.59 -0.83 19.83
CA ALA A 131 -11.82 -1.57 20.07
C ALA A 131 -11.65 -3.09 19.87
N ARG A 132 -10.80 -3.50 18.91
CA ARG A 132 -10.51 -4.91 18.60
C ARG A 132 -10.03 -5.70 19.81
N GLN A 133 -9.32 -5.05 20.75
CA GLN A 133 -8.77 -5.70 21.96
C GLN A 133 -9.86 -6.24 22.90
N SER A 134 -11.08 -5.72 22.81
CA SER A 134 -12.22 -6.16 23.63
C SER A 134 -13.28 -6.92 22.84
N MET A 135 -13.07 -7.15 21.54
CA MET A 135 -14.02 -7.85 20.67
C MET A 135 -13.80 -9.36 20.73
N SER A 136 -14.88 -10.13 20.53
CA SER A 136 -14.73 -11.53 20.14
C SER A 136 -14.06 -11.64 18.76
N GLU A 137 -13.51 -12.81 18.44
CA GLU A 137 -12.89 -13.06 17.14
C GLU A 137 -13.87 -12.82 15.99
N THR A 138 -15.12 -13.28 16.11
CA THR A 138 -16.15 -13.07 15.08
C THR A 138 -16.45 -11.59 14.86
N GLU A 139 -16.55 -10.80 15.93
CA GLU A 139 -16.79 -9.36 15.82
C GLU A 139 -15.59 -8.63 15.23
N ALA A 140 -14.37 -9.00 15.65
CA ALA A 140 -13.13 -8.45 15.13
C ALA A 140 -13.01 -8.71 13.62
N ASN A 141 -13.32 -9.93 13.17
CA ASN A 141 -13.28 -10.30 11.75
C ASN A 141 -14.36 -9.56 10.94
N ALA A 142 -15.59 -9.45 11.46
CA ALA A 142 -16.63 -8.68 10.80
C ALA A 142 -16.29 -7.18 10.72
N MET A 143 -15.56 -6.65 11.70
CA MET A 143 -15.11 -5.27 11.71
C MET A 143 -13.90 -5.05 10.81
N SER A 144 -12.96 -5.99 10.72
CA SER A 144 -11.83 -5.88 9.79
C SER A 144 -12.32 -5.82 8.35
N VAL A 145 -13.29 -6.67 7.96
CA VAL A 145 -13.91 -6.59 6.61
C VAL A 145 -14.49 -5.20 6.32
N ARG A 146 -15.10 -4.53 7.31
CA ARG A 146 -15.62 -3.16 7.12
C ARG A 146 -14.52 -2.12 6.97
N VAL A 147 -13.38 -2.32 7.64
CA VAL A 147 -12.19 -1.47 7.49
C VAL A 147 -11.62 -1.64 6.08
N GLU A 148 -11.45 -2.87 5.59
CA GLU A 148 -10.98 -3.13 4.22
C GLU A 148 -11.91 -2.51 3.17
N LEU A 149 -13.22 -2.74 3.28
CA LEU A 149 -14.21 -2.17 2.35
C LEU A 149 -14.23 -0.63 2.36
N GLN A 150 -13.86 0.00 3.48
CA GLN A 150 -13.71 1.45 3.52
C GLN A 150 -12.41 1.91 2.81
N ALA A 151 -11.32 1.16 2.91
CA ALA A 151 -10.11 1.44 2.14
C ALA A 151 -10.38 1.30 0.63
N ASP A 152 -11.13 0.28 0.21
CA ASP A 152 -11.60 0.12 -1.18
C ASP A 152 -12.49 1.28 -1.63
N CYS A 153 -13.37 1.77 -0.75
CA CYS A 153 -14.20 2.94 -1.04
C CYS A 153 -13.32 4.18 -1.27
N TYR A 154 -12.28 4.38 -0.47
CA TYR A 154 -11.31 5.47 -0.65
C TYR A 154 -10.48 5.31 -1.93
N ALA A 155 -10.07 4.10 -2.29
CA ALA A 155 -9.45 3.81 -3.57
C ALA A 155 -10.39 4.16 -4.75
N GLY A 156 -11.69 3.87 -4.61
CA GLY A 156 -12.72 4.26 -5.59
C GLY A 156 -12.91 5.78 -5.73
N ILE A 157 -12.80 6.54 -4.64
CA ILE A 157 -12.82 8.01 -4.67
C ILE A 157 -11.62 8.54 -5.47
N TRP A 158 -10.42 8.00 -5.23
CA TRP A 158 -9.25 8.31 -6.04
C TRP A 158 -9.48 7.95 -7.51
N GLY A 159 -9.98 6.75 -7.81
CA GLY A 159 -10.28 6.33 -9.18
C GLY A 159 -11.24 7.30 -9.89
N ARG A 160 -12.29 7.76 -9.21
CA ARG A 160 -13.21 8.78 -9.73
C ARG A 160 -12.54 10.13 -9.94
N TYR A 161 -11.61 10.52 -9.08
CA TYR A 161 -10.85 11.76 -9.23
C TYR A 161 -9.90 11.69 -10.43
N THR A 162 -9.26 10.55 -10.65
CA THR A 162 -8.36 10.27 -11.77
C THR A 162 -9.13 10.19 -13.10
N ASP A 163 -10.33 9.60 -13.12
CA ASP A 163 -11.25 9.60 -14.26
C ASP A 163 -11.57 11.02 -14.75
N GLN A 164 -11.85 11.95 -13.83
CA GLN A 164 -12.15 13.35 -14.17
C GLN A 164 -10.97 14.10 -14.81
N LYS A 165 -9.74 13.62 -14.59
CA LYS A 165 -8.54 14.14 -15.27
C LYS A 165 -8.36 13.55 -16.69
N GLY A 166 -9.21 12.61 -17.11
CA GLY A 166 -9.15 11.95 -18.41
C GLY A 166 -8.00 10.94 -18.53
N ILE A 167 -7.55 10.38 -17.41
CA ILE A 167 -6.40 9.47 -17.34
C ILE A 167 -6.80 8.01 -17.55
N LEU A 168 -8.07 7.65 -17.31
CA LEU A 168 -8.54 6.26 -17.39
C LEU A 168 -8.91 5.83 -18.80
N GLU A 169 -8.51 4.62 -19.17
CA GLU A 169 -8.92 3.92 -20.38
C GLU A 169 -10.17 3.05 -20.16
N LYS A 170 -10.79 2.62 -21.25
CA LYS A 170 -11.98 1.77 -21.19
C LYS A 170 -11.59 0.36 -20.75
N GLY A 171 -12.04 -0.07 -19.58
CA GLY A 171 -11.76 -1.39 -18.99
C GLY A 171 -11.00 -1.31 -17.67
N ASP A 172 -10.41 -0.16 -17.36
CA ASP A 172 -9.67 0.07 -16.11
C ASP A 172 -10.54 -0.17 -14.88
N LEU A 173 -11.79 0.29 -14.88
CA LEU A 173 -12.71 0.10 -13.76
C LEU A 173 -12.97 -1.38 -13.46
N GLU A 174 -13.21 -2.20 -14.48
CA GLU A 174 -13.39 -3.64 -14.35
C GLU A 174 -12.12 -4.33 -13.83
N GLU A 175 -10.93 -3.88 -14.25
CA GLU A 175 -9.66 -4.38 -13.73
C GLU A 175 -9.45 -4.06 -12.25
N ALA A 176 -9.82 -2.86 -11.80
CA ALA A 176 -9.80 -2.52 -10.37
C ALA A 176 -10.75 -3.35 -9.53
N LEU A 177 -11.97 -3.59 -10.00
CA LEU A 177 -12.94 -4.43 -9.30
C LEU A 177 -12.41 -5.87 -9.15
N ASN A 178 -11.72 -6.39 -10.18
CA ASN A 178 -11.07 -7.69 -10.09
C ASN A 178 -9.90 -7.68 -9.10
N ALA A 179 -9.09 -6.62 -9.06
CA ALA A 179 -7.99 -6.47 -8.12
C ALA A 179 -8.47 -6.39 -6.67
N ALA A 180 -9.51 -5.60 -6.39
CA ALA A 180 -10.13 -5.48 -5.07
C ALA A 180 -10.60 -6.84 -4.51
N HIS A 181 -11.05 -7.76 -5.37
CA HIS A 181 -11.44 -9.12 -4.96
C HIS A 181 -10.25 -10.04 -4.62
N GLN A 182 -9.01 -9.64 -4.91
CA GLN A 182 -7.80 -10.43 -4.59
C GLN A 182 -7.07 -9.94 -3.32
N ILE A 183 -7.52 -8.84 -2.73
CA ILE A 183 -7.02 -8.29 -1.45
C ILE A 183 -7.93 -8.82 -0.32
#